data_AF-A0A9C7PI17-F1
#
_entry.id   AF-A0A9C7PI17-F1
#
_cell.length_a   1.000
_cell.length_b   1.000
_cell.length_c   1.000
_cell.angle_alpha   90.00
_cell.angle_beta   90.00
_cell.angle_gamma   90.00
#
_symmetry.space_group_name_H-M   'P 1'
#
loop_
_entity.id
_entity.type
_entity.pdbx_description
1 polymer ?
#
loop_
_entity_poly.entity_id
_entity_poly.type
_entity_poly.pdbx_seq_one_letter_code
_entity_poly.pdbx_strand_id
1 'polypeptide(L)'
;MLVCFLYTFKIFLNRDFQGNNPENINKNDNRSLLGQKIIDVAQVSRSMNAYGLFRVMTTTRPEILIELQDQDSTWSNVNFNYKPGLESERPKFFLPHMPRLDWQMWFEALYLERLVNNPFEYATYQRFLTVMVKDDITYSNLKMTDFLNDDSKKVLEKLPFNEQRTFITRLNRSINIHLNSSYWFARMLSKIANGKENYFKIDRQKNYVKMRISLKHYSFDHSFSNNDNWWKINLKDNSSFLIKL
;
A
#
# COMPACT_ATOMS: atom_id res chain seq x y z
N MET A 1 -17.47 35.30 23.05
CA MET A 1 -17.16 34.52 21.83
C MET A 1 -15.78 33.84 21.92
N LEU A 2 -14.69 34.58 22.14
CA LEU A 2 -13.31 34.04 22.24
C LEU A 2 -13.14 32.97 23.33
N VAL A 3 -13.72 33.16 24.52
CA VAL A 3 -13.65 32.18 25.62
C VAL A 3 -14.32 30.87 25.26
N CYS A 4 -15.49 30.93 24.61
CA CYS A 4 -16.18 29.74 24.10
C CYS A 4 -15.31 29.03 23.05
N PHE A 5 -14.67 29.78 22.15
CA PHE A 5 -13.78 29.25 21.11
C PHE A 5 -12.53 28.56 21.70
N LEU A 6 -11.87 29.19 22.67
CA LEU A 6 -10.70 28.58 23.35
C LEU A 6 -11.08 27.33 24.14
N TYR A 7 -12.26 27.34 24.76
CA TYR A 7 -12.79 26.19 25.49
C TYR A 7 -13.09 25.01 24.56
N THR A 8 -13.80 25.23 23.46
CA THR A 8 -14.08 24.19 22.45
C THR A 8 -12.80 23.75 21.72
N PHE A 9 -11.87 24.67 21.44
CA PHE A 9 -10.55 24.34 20.88
C PHE A 9 -9.79 23.37 21.78
N LYS A 10 -9.70 23.66 23.09
CA LYS A 10 -9.01 22.79 24.06
C LYS A 10 -9.63 21.39 24.12
N ILE A 11 -10.96 21.30 24.06
CA ILE A 11 -11.69 20.03 24.03
C ILE A 11 -11.35 19.25 22.76
N PHE A 12 -11.42 19.88 21.59
CA PHE A 12 -11.14 19.20 20.32
C PHE A 12 -9.67 18.81 20.18
N LEU A 13 -8.74 19.67 20.63
CA LEU A 13 -7.31 19.38 20.64
C LEU A 13 -6.97 18.18 21.53
N ASN A 14 -7.57 18.11 22.73
CA ASN A 14 -7.40 16.95 23.61
C ASN A 14 -7.96 15.66 22.97
N ARG A 15 -9.10 15.75 22.28
CA ARG A 15 -9.67 14.61 21.54
C ARG A 15 -8.78 14.18 20.37
N ASP A 16 -8.12 15.11 19.71
CA ASP A 16 -7.20 14.80 18.61
C ASP A 16 -5.92 14.13 19.13
N PHE A 17 -5.38 14.56 20.29
CA PHE A 17 -4.23 13.90 20.94
C PHE A 17 -4.57 12.51 21.49
N GLN A 18 -5.81 12.27 21.91
CA GLN A 18 -6.24 10.94 22.37
C GLN A 18 -6.35 9.90 21.25
N GLY A 19 -6.46 10.34 19.99
CA GLY A 19 -6.50 9.48 18.81
C GLY A 19 -7.59 8.41 18.85
N ASN A 20 -7.31 7.27 18.23
CA ASN A 20 -8.25 6.15 18.06
C ASN A 20 -8.24 5.15 19.24
N ASN A 21 -7.89 5.58 20.45
CA ASN A 21 -7.81 4.65 21.59
C ASN A 21 -9.23 4.12 21.94
N PRO A 22 -9.52 2.81 21.77
CA PRO A 22 -10.85 2.26 22.02
C PRO A 22 -11.32 2.44 23.47
N GLU A 23 -10.40 2.54 24.43
CA GLU A 23 -10.74 2.78 25.85
C GLU A 23 -11.36 4.17 26.08
N ASN A 24 -11.04 5.16 25.23
CA ASN A 24 -11.58 6.51 25.36
C ASN A 24 -12.91 6.70 24.62
N ILE A 25 -13.28 5.82 23.68
CA ILE A 25 -14.56 5.88 22.94
C ILE A 25 -15.74 5.64 23.89
N ASN A 26 -15.55 4.81 24.92
CA ASN A 26 -16.57 4.44 25.91
C ASN A 26 -16.58 5.33 27.16
N LYS A 27 -15.70 6.32 27.27
CA LYS A 27 -15.80 7.32 28.35
C LYS A 27 -16.99 8.22 28.07
N ASN A 28 -18.06 8.03 28.83
CA ASN A 28 -19.11 9.05 28.96
C ASN A 28 -18.44 10.35 29.40
N ASP A 29 -18.40 11.30 28.47
CA ASP A 29 -17.80 12.59 28.71
C ASP A 29 -18.72 13.34 29.68
N ASN A 30 -18.38 13.29 30.98
CA ASN A 30 -19.11 13.96 32.07
C ASN A 30 -18.98 15.48 31.93
N ARG A 31 -19.59 16.04 30.89
CA ARG A 31 -19.56 17.46 30.57
C ARG A 31 -20.71 18.16 31.28
N SER A 32 -20.43 19.33 31.85
CA SER A 32 -21.46 20.24 32.38
C SER A 32 -22.50 20.58 31.30
N LEU A 33 -23.77 20.74 31.69
CA LEU A 33 -24.90 21.13 30.82
C LEU A 33 -24.60 22.39 29.99
N LEU A 34 -23.84 23.33 30.55
CA LEU A 34 -23.41 24.54 29.85
C LEU A 34 -22.36 24.24 28.77
N GLY A 35 -21.45 23.29 29.03
CA GLY A 35 -20.44 22.85 28.07
C GLY A 35 -21.06 22.16 26.86
N GLN A 36 -22.11 21.36 27.05
CA GLN A 36 -22.85 20.72 25.95
C GLN A 36 -23.51 21.76 25.04
N LYS A 37 -24.25 22.72 25.61
CA LYS A 37 -24.90 23.80 24.84
C LYS A 37 -23.91 24.63 24.02
N ILE A 38 -22.72 24.90 24.56
CA ILE A 38 -21.68 25.65 23.85
C ILE A 38 -21.15 24.85 22.65
N ILE A 39 -20.96 23.54 22.81
CA ILE A 39 -20.52 22.65 21.72
C ILE A 39 -21.59 22.55 20.64
N ASP A 40 -22.86 22.39 21.01
CA ASP A 40 -23.97 22.27 20.06
C ASP A 40 -24.09 23.52 19.18
N VAL A 41 -24.01 24.71 19.78
CA VAL A 41 -24.01 25.98 19.05
C VAL A 41 -22.79 26.10 18.14
N ALA A 42 -21.60 25.68 18.61
CA ALA A 42 -20.39 25.69 17.80
C ALA A 42 -20.47 24.70 16.62
N GLN A 43 -21.10 23.53 16.80
CA GLN A 43 -21.32 22.55 15.73
C GLN A 43 -22.30 23.04 14.67
N VAL A 44 -23.40 23.71 15.07
CA VAL A 44 -24.36 24.31 14.13
C VAL A 44 -23.67 25.33 13.23
N SER A 45 -22.78 26.15 13.79
CA SER A 45 -21.99 27.11 13.01
C SER A 45 -20.92 26.48 12.11
N ARG A 46 -20.63 25.18 12.27
CA ARG A 46 -19.49 24.45 11.67
C ARG A 46 -18.12 25.15 11.82
N SER A 47 -18.02 26.16 12.68
CA SER A 47 -16.81 26.94 12.86
C SER A 47 -15.74 26.14 13.61
N MET A 48 -16.15 25.09 14.33
CA MET A 48 -15.25 24.15 14.99
C MET A 48 -15.78 22.74 14.84
N ASN A 49 -15.04 21.94 14.08
CA ASN A 49 -15.27 20.52 13.92
C ASN A 49 -13.97 19.81 14.25
N ALA A 50 -14.10 18.61 14.81
CA ALA A 50 -12.95 17.76 15.04
C ALA A 50 -12.54 17.09 13.72
N TYR A 51 -11.70 17.79 12.97
CA TYR A 51 -11.08 17.30 11.75
C TYR A 51 -9.60 16.94 11.97
N GLY A 52 -9.23 16.52 13.19
CA GLY A 52 -7.87 16.10 13.46
C GLY A 52 -7.42 15.08 12.42
N LEU A 53 -6.36 15.43 11.68
CA LEU A 53 -5.72 14.59 10.65
C LEU A 53 -5.35 13.19 11.17
N PHE A 54 -5.30 13.04 12.51
CA PHE A 54 -4.88 11.84 13.24
C PHE A 54 -5.95 11.27 14.17
N ARG A 55 -7.21 11.72 14.05
CA ARG A 55 -8.27 11.28 14.98
C ARG A 55 -8.53 9.77 14.89
N VAL A 56 -8.48 9.22 13.68
CA VAL A 56 -8.59 7.78 13.44
C VAL A 56 -7.38 7.36 12.62
N MET A 57 -6.44 6.69 13.28
CA MET A 57 -5.24 6.14 12.67
C MET A 57 -5.32 4.62 12.68
N THR A 58 -4.88 3.99 11.59
CA THR A 58 -4.67 2.54 11.57
C THR A 58 -3.43 2.20 12.38
N THR A 59 -3.48 1.11 13.14
CA THR A 59 -2.34 0.59 13.93
C THR A 59 -1.41 -0.27 13.09
N THR A 60 -1.89 -0.74 11.95
CA THR A 60 -1.14 -1.52 10.97
C THR A 60 -1.05 -0.77 9.65
N ARG A 61 0.03 -1.03 8.90
CA ARG A 61 0.29 -0.46 7.59
C ARG A 61 0.72 -1.55 6.59
N PRO A 62 0.01 -1.71 5.47
CA PRO A 62 0.43 -2.64 4.42
C PRO A 62 1.67 -2.12 3.69
N GLU A 63 2.64 -3.02 3.62
CA GLU A 63 4.02 -3.02 3.14
C GLU A 63 4.27 -3.83 1.88
N ILE A 64 4.53 -3.24 0.70
CA ILE A 64 5.14 -4.00 -0.41
C ILE A 64 6.65 -4.08 -0.18
N LEU A 65 7.15 -5.32 -0.08
CA LEU A 65 8.56 -5.67 -0.13
C LEU A 65 8.91 -6.20 -1.52
N ILE A 66 9.99 -5.67 -2.10
CA ILE A 66 10.53 -6.08 -3.39
C ILE A 66 11.90 -6.72 -3.13
N GLU A 67 12.08 -7.95 -3.59
CA GLU A 67 13.33 -8.69 -3.47
C GLU A 67 13.76 -9.14 -4.87
N LEU A 68 15.06 -9.11 -5.14
CA LEU A 68 15.65 -9.52 -6.41
C LEU A 68 16.54 -10.74 -6.18
N GLN A 69 16.39 -11.76 -7.02
CA GLN A 69 17.23 -12.96 -7.01
C GLN A 69 18.29 -12.85 -8.11
N ASP A 70 19.56 -13.01 -7.75
CA ASP A 70 20.64 -13.12 -8.74
C ASP A 70 20.79 -14.56 -9.28
N GLN A 71 21.75 -14.75 -10.19
CA GLN A 71 22.05 -16.06 -10.79
C GLN A 71 22.52 -17.09 -9.76
N ASP A 72 23.18 -16.64 -8.69
CA ASP A 72 23.65 -17.48 -7.58
C ASP A 72 22.54 -17.83 -6.58
N SER A 73 21.28 -17.51 -6.94
CA SER A 73 20.10 -17.72 -6.11
C SER A 73 20.08 -16.92 -4.80
N THR A 74 20.92 -15.90 -4.66
CA THR A 74 20.92 -15.00 -3.50
C THR A 74 19.86 -13.92 -3.66
N TRP A 75 19.16 -13.62 -2.56
CA TRP A 75 18.09 -12.63 -2.54
C TRP A 75 18.57 -11.32 -1.93
N SER A 76 18.30 -10.22 -2.63
CA SER A 76 18.64 -8.87 -2.20
C SER A 76 17.38 -8.00 -2.13
N ASN A 77 17.20 -7.29 -1.02
CA ASN A 77 16.06 -6.40 -0.84
C ASN A 77 16.27 -5.08 -1.59
N VAL A 78 15.22 -4.58 -2.25
CA VAL A 78 15.20 -3.22 -2.79
C VAL A 78 14.81 -2.27 -1.66
N ASN A 79 15.81 -1.61 -1.09
CA ASN A 79 15.62 -0.72 0.05
C ASN A 79 15.22 0.69 -0.39
N PHE A 80 14.22 1.24 0.29
CA PHE A 80 13.71 2.61 0.10
C PHE A 80 14.30 3.56 1.14
N ASN A 81 14.32 4.85 0.83
CA ASN A 81 14.97 5.82 1.72
C ASN A 81 14.10 6.21 2.92
N TYR A 82 12.78 6.30 2.79
CA TYR A 82 11.91 6.85 3.83
C TYR A 82 10.84 5.87 4.34
N LYS A 83 10.47 4.89 3.53
CA LYS A 83 9.56 3.80 3.89
C LYS A 83 10.13 2.95 5.03
N PRO A 84 9.28 2.43 5.93
CA PRO A 84 9.62 1.33 6.83
C PRO A 84 10.36 0.21 6.08
N GLY A 85 11.52 -0.16 6.62
CA GLY A 85 12.40 -1.18 6.06
C GLY A 85 12.62 -2.30 7.07
N LEU A 86 13.79 -2.30 7.72
CA LEU A 86 14.15 -3.31 8.71
C LEU A 86 13.40 -3.11 10.04
N GLU A 87 13.24 -4.18 10.81
CA GLU A 87 12.56 -4.14 12.12
C GLU A 87 13.21 -3.16 13.09
N SER A 88 14.54 -3.05 13.07
CA SER A 88 15.32 -2.15 13.91
C SER A 88 15.44 -0.71 13.38
N GLU A 89 14.95 -0.43 12.17
CA GLU A 89 15.05 0.91 11.60
C GLU A 89 13.98 1.85 12.15
N ARG A 90 14.41 2.87 12.89
CA ARG A 90 13.51 3.93 13.36
C ARG A 90 12.82 4.66 12.18
N PRO A 91 11.55 5.08 12.34
CA PRO A 91 10.89 5.95 11.37
C PRO A 91 11.71 7.22 11.13
N LYS A 92 11.85 7.61 9.86
CA LYS A 92 12.60 8.81 9.47
C LYS A 92 11.69 10.02 9.45
N PHE A 93 12.17 11.14 9.99
CA PHE A 93 11.56 12.45 9.78
C PHE A 93 12.05 13.01 8.44
N PHE A 94 11.12 13.53 7.63
CA PHE A 94 11.42 13.99 6.27
C PHE A 94 10.96 15.43 5.99
N LEU A 95 10.40 16.15 6.97
CA LEU A 95 10.02 17.56 6.80
C LEU A 95 11.26 18.42 6.44
N PRO A 96 11.18 19.35 5.46
CA PRO A 96 10.02 19.77 4.65
C PRO A 96 9.84 18.98 3.33
N HIS A 97 10.74 18.03 3.03
CA HIS A 97 10.68 17.20 1.83
C HIS A 97 9.48 16.24 1.90
N MET A 98 8.84 15.94 0.76
CA MET A 98 7.73 14.99 0.70
C MET A 98 8.15 13.77 -0.13
N PRO A 99 8.35 12.59 0.47
CA PRO A 99 8.79 11.40 -0.24
C PRO A 99 7.64 10.81 -1.07
N ARG A 100 7.43 11.38 -2.27
CA ARG A 100 6.30 11.03 -3.15
C ARG A 100 6.28 9.56 -3.55
N LEU A 101 7.45 8.97 -3.81
CA LEU A 101 7.58 7.57 -4.19
C LEU A 101 7.11 6.64 -3.05
N ASP A 102 7.57 6.90 -1.82
CA ASP A 102 7.20 6.11 -0.64
C ASP A 102 5.69 6.20 -0.35
N TRP A 103 5.06 7.35 -0.65
CA TRP A 103 3.60 7.51 -0.62
C TRP A 103 2.90 6.71 -1.72
N GLN A 104 3.39 6.76 -2.96
CA GLN A 104 2.84 5.95 -4.04
C GLN A 104 2.93 4.45 -3.72
N MET A 105 4.05 3.99 -3.15
CA MET A 105 4.22 2.62 -2.68
C MET A 105 3.22 2.23 -1.60
N TRP A 106 2.82 3.16 -0.72
CA TRP A 106 1.80 2.90 0.29
C TRP A 106 0.41 2.74 -0.34
N PHE A 107 0.06 3.57 -1.33
CA PHE A 107 -1.19 3.38 -2.08
C PHE A 107 -1.21 2.07 -2.86
N GLU A 108 -0.07 1.68 -3.46
CA GLU A 108 0.06 0.39 -4.13
C GLU A 108 -0.12 -0.78 -3.15
N ALA A 109 0.43 -0.65 -1.94
CA ALA A 109 0.28 -1.69 -0.92
C ALA A 109 -1.16 -1.83 -0.44
N LEU A 110 -1.90 -0.73 -0.26
CA LEU A 110 -3.34 -0.75 0.02
C LEU A 110 -4.13 -1.39 -1.14
N TYR A 111 -3.74 -1.07 -2.37
CA TYR A 111 -4.35 -1.66 -3.56
C TYR A 111 -4.15 -3.17 -3.59
N LEU A 112 -2.90 -3.63 -3.43
CA LEU A 112 -2.55 -5.05 -3.37
C LEU A 112 -3.26 -5.77 -2.22
N GLU A 113 -3.31 -5.16 -1.03
CA GLU A 113 -4.00 -5.74 0.13
C GLU A 113 -5.46 -6.05 -0.18
N ARG A 114 -6.15 -5.15 -0.89
CA ARG A 114 -7.53 -5.36 -1.34
C ARG A 114 -7.62 -6.50 -2.36
N LEU A 115 -6.66 -6.59 -3.28
CA LEU A 115 -6.64 -7.63 -4.31
C LEU A 115 -6.42 -9.03 -3.73
N VAL A 116 -5.54 -9.18 -2.73
CA VAL A 116 -5.23 -10.47 -2.10
C VAL A 116 -6.48 -11.18 -1.58
N ASN A 117 -7.53 -10.44 -1.22
CA ASN A 117 -8.79 -11.01 -0.75
C ASN A 117 -9.68 -11.58 -1.88
N ASN A 118 -9.38 -11.29 -3.16
CA ASN A 118 -10.09 -11.80 -4.33
C ASN A 118 -9.14 -12.58 -5.25
N PRO A 119 -9.23 -13.92 -5.31
CA PRO A 119 -8.28 -14.75 -6.06
C PRO A 119 -8.16 -14.39 -7.55
N PHE A 120 -9.28 -14.02 -8.20
CA PHE A 120 -9.25 -13.67 -9.63
C PHE A 120 -8.50 -12.35 -9.85
N GLU A 121 -8.84 -11.32 -9.09
CA GLU A 121 -8.21 -10.00 -9.22
C GLU A 121 -6.74 -10.01 -8.81
N TYR A 122 -6.37 -10.84 -7.83
CA TYR A 122 -4.97 -11.06 -7.48
C TYR A 122 -4.20 -11.75 -8.62
N ALA A 123 -4.77 -12.80 -9.23
CA ALA A 123 -4.14 -13.49 -10.34
C ALA A 123 -4.00 -12.62 -11.60
N THR A 124 -4.99 -11.77 -11.90
CA THR A 124 -4.88 -10.81 -13.02
C THR A 124 -3.84 -9.73 -12.75
N TYR A 125 -3.69 -9.27 -11.50
CA TYR A 125 -2.65 -8.33 -11.11
C TYR A 125 -1.24 -8.93 -11.22
N GLN A 126 -1.06 -10.17 -10.75
CA GLN A 126 0.21 -10.91 -10.92
C GLN A 126 0.60 -11.04 -12.39
N ARG A 127 -0.37 -11.40 -13.24
CA ARG A 127 -0.22 -11.50 -14.69
C ARG A 127 0.12 -10.15 -15.31
N PHE A 128 -0.61 -9.10 -14.92
CA PHE A 128 -0.35 -7.73 -15.36
C PHE A 128 1.10 -7.33 -15.09
N LEU A 129 1.56 -7.46 -13.85
CA LEU A 129 2.93 -7.11 -13.49
C LEU A 129 3.96 -8.00 -14.18
N THR A 130 3.71 -9.30 -14.28
CA THR A 130 4.64 -10.24 -14.93
C THR A 130 4.89 -9.84 -16.38
N VAL A 131 3.83 -9.58 -17.15
CA VAL A 131 3.93 -9.20 -18.56
C VAL A 131 4.58 -7.81 -18.70
N MET A 132 4.10 -6.82 -17.94
CA MET A 132 4.60 -5.46 -18.04
C MET A 132 6.08 -5.32 -17.65
N VAL A 133 6.54 -6.08 -16.65
CA VAL A 133 7.93 -6.03 -16.16
C VAL A 133 8.85 -6.81 -17.09
N LYS A 134 8.47 -8.04 -17.46
CA LYS A 134 9.30 -8.91 -18.31
C LYS A 134 9.51 -8.31 -19.71
N ASP A 135 8.44 -7.85 -20.33
CA ASP A 135 8.48 -7.38 -21.72
C ASP A 135 8.74 -5.85 -21.82
N ASP A 136 8.99 -5.17 -20.69
CA ASP A 136 9.19 -3.71 -20.55
C ASP A 136 8.19 -2.86 -21.37
N ILE A 137 6.91 -3.28 -21.42
CA ILE A 137 5.89 -2.71 -22.31
C ILE A 137 5.51 -1.29 -21.89
N THR A 138 5.43 -0.39 -22.86
CA THR A 138 4.89 0.97 -22.69
C THR A 138 3.41 1.02 -23.05
N TYR A 139 2.68 2.03 -22.58
CA TYR A 139 1.25 2.17 -22.84
C TYR A 139 0.93 2.20 -24.35
N SER A 140 1.80 2.79 -25.17
CA SER A 140 1.63 2.87 -26.63
C SER A 140 1.71 1.52 -27.35
N ASN A 141 2.47 0.58 -26.81
CA ASN A 141 2.78 -0.70 -27.47
C ASN A 141 1.96 -1.85 -26.89
N LEU A 142 1.12 -1.58 -25.90
CA LEU A 142 0.36 -2.57 -25.15
C LEU A 142 -0.75 -3.16 -26.01
N LYS A 143 -0.82 -4.48 -26.08
CA LYS A 143 -1.96 -5.21 -26.63
C LYS A 143 -2.58 -6.08 -25.57
N MET A 144 -3.91 -6.15 -25.56
CA MET A 144 -4.63 -6.98 -24.58
C MET A 144 -4.33 -8.48 -24.75
N THR A 145 -3.91 -8.89 -25.95
CA THR A 145 -3.46 -10.25 -26.24
C THR A 145 -2.20 -10.66 -25.49
N ASP A 146 -1.38 -9.70 -25.07
CA ASP A 146 -0.10 -9.95 -24.39
C ASP A 146 -0.33 -10.56 -23.00
N PHE A 147 -1.49 -10.27 -22.39
CA PHE A 147 -1.88 -10.83 -21.11
C PHE A 147 -2.44 -12.25 -21.21
N LEU A 148 -2.65 -12.81 -22.40
CA LEU A 148 -3.12 -14.18 -22.57
C LEU A 148 -1.95 -15.16 -22.75
N ASN A 149 -1.49 -15.73 -21.63
CA ASN A 149 -0.50 -16.82 -21.63
C ASN A 149 -1.00 -18.03 -22.44
N ASP A 150 -0.07 -18.81 -23.00
CA ASP A 150 -0.40 -19.96 -23.84
C ASP A 150 -1.21 -21.03 -23.12
N ASP A 151 -0.95 -21.26 -21.83
CA ASP A 151 -1.77 -22.17 -21.02
C ASP A 151 -3.20 -21.66 -20.86
N SER A 152 -3.38 -20.34 -20.76
CA SER A 152 -4.71 -19.73 -20.70
C SER A 152 -5.44 -19.84 -22.04
N LYS A 153 -4.73 -19.73 -23.17
CA LYS A 153 -5.29 -19.99 -24.51
C LYS A 153 -5.77 -21.44 -24.64
N LYS A 154 -4.95 -22.41 -24.25
CA LYS A 154 -5.31 -23.84 -24.26
C LYS A 154 -6.54 -24.15 -23.40
N VAL A 155 -6.67 -23.50 -22.25
CA VAL A 155 -7.86 -23.64 -21.40
C VAL A 155 -9.07 -23.01 -22.08
N LEU A 156 -8.93 -21.80 -22.63
CA LEU A 156 -10.02 -21.10 -23.32
C LEU A 156 -10.56 -21.90 -24.51
N GLU A 157 -9.68 -22.50 -25.31
CA GLU A 157 -10.07 -23.35 -26.45
C GLU A 157 -10.98 -24.52 -26.06
N LYS A 158 -10.86 -25.02 -24.83
CA LYS A 158 -11.69 -26.12 -24.31
C LYS A 158 -13.04 -25.66 -23.75
N LEU A 159 -13.21 -24.36 -23.48
CA LEU A 159 -14.42 -23.83 -22.85
C LEU A 159 -15.52 -23.53 -23.89
N PRO A 160 -16.81 -23.54 -23.50
CA PRO A 160 -17.89 -23.05 -24.35
C PRO A 160 -17.72 -21.57 -24.72
N PHE A 161 -18.21 -21.16 -25.89
CA PHE A 161 -18.07 -19.79 -26.41
C PHE A 161 -18.50 -18.70 -25.41
N ASN A 162 -19.60 -18.92 -24.69
CA ASN A 162 -20.12 -17.94 -23.72
C ASN A 162 -19.17 -17.75 -22.52
N GLU A 163 -18.55 -18.83 -22.05
CA GLU A 163 -17.58 -18.78 -20.95
C GLU A 163 -16.28 -18.10 -21.39
N GLN A 164 -15.80 -18.41 -22.60
CA GLN A 164 -14.65 -17.74 -23.21
C GLN A 164 -14.88 -16.22 -23.27
N ARG A 165 -16.02 -15.78 -23.82
CA ARG A 165 -16.36 -14.35 -23.93
C ARG A 165 -16.44 -13.68 -22.57
N THR A 166 -17.03 -14.36 -21.58
CA THR A 166 -17.14 -13.84 -20.22
C THR A 166 -15.77 -13.67 -19.58
N PHE A 167 -14.90 -14.67 -19.71
CA PHE A 167 -13.54 -14.62 -19.18
C PHE A 167 -12.75 -13.48 -19.82
N ILE A 168 -12.72 -13.39 -21.15
CA ILE A 168 -12.00 -12.32 -21.86
C ILE A 168 -12.50 -10.94 -21.44
N THR A 169 -13.83 -10.76 -21.33
CA THR A 169 -14.40 -9.48 -20.90
C THR A 169 -13.98 -9.11 -19.47
N ARG A 170 -13.98 -10.08 -18.55
CA ARG A 170 -13.55 -9.87 -17.16
C ARG A 170 -12.06 -9.58 -17.08
N LEU A 171 -11.24 -10.33 -17.82
CA LEU A 171 -9.80 -10.12 -17.89
C LEU A 171 -9.49 -8.70 -18.41
N ASN A 172 -10.06 -8.33 -19.55
CA ASN A 172 -9.85 -7.01 -20.15
C ASN A 172 -10.22 -5.87 -19.18
N ARG A 173 -11.35 -6.01 -18.48
CA ARG A 173 -11.77 -5.04 -17.46
C ARG A 173 -10.75 -4.96 -16.34
N SER A 174 -10.33 -6.09 -15.78
CA SER A 174 -9.38 -6.16 -14.67
C SER A 174 -8.02 -5.58 -15.05
N ILE A 175 -7.48 -5.93 -16.23
CA ILE A 175 -6.22 -5.36 -16.75
C ILE A 175 -6.33 -3.84 -16.93
N ASN A 176 -7.45 -3.33 -17.47
CA ASN A 176 -7.64 -1.89 -17.61
C ASN A 176 -7.69 -1.16 -16.26
N ILE A 177 -8.26 -1.79 -15.22
CA ILE A 177 -8.23 -1.24 -13.86
C ILE A 177 -6.79 -1.17 -13.36
N HIS A 178 -6.01 -2.24 -13.50
CA HIS A 178 -4.59 -2.29 -13.10
C HIS A 178 -3.73 -1.30 -13.88
N LEU A 179 -4.00 -1.09 -15.16
CA LEU A 179 -3.33 -0.07 -15.96
C LEU A 179 -3.57 1.34 -15.41
N ASN A 180 -4.80 1.64 -15.00
CA ASN A 180 -5.12 2.97 -14.48
C ASN A 180 -4.53 3.21 -13.08
N SER A 181 -4.45 2.18 -12.23
CA SER A 181 -3.97 2.33 -10.85
C SER A 181 -2.47 2.09 -10.68
N SER A 182 -1.92 1.10 -11.39
CA SER A 182 -0.64 0.43 -11.08
C SER A 182 0.35 0.46 -12.25
N TYR A 183 0.06 1.18 -13.33
CA TYR A 183 0.99 1.31 -14.47
C TYR A 183 2.33 1.90 -14.05
N TRP A 184 2.32 2.96 -13.25
CA TRP A 184 3.55 3.57 -12.73
C TRP A 184 4.40 2.56 -11.94
N PHE A 185 3.76 1.68 -11.16
CA PHE A 185 4.41 0.67 -10.36
C PHE A 185 5.06 -0.39 -11.26
N ALA A 186 4.32 -0.91 -12.24
CA ALA A 186 4.85 -1.83 -13.24
C ALA A 186 6.06 -1.26 -14.00
N ARG A 187 5.99 0.04 -14.38
CA ARG A 187 7.10 0.75 -15.02
C ARG A 187 8.29 0.91 -14.09
N MET A 188 8.08 1.21 -12.82
CA MET A 188 9.17 1.31 -11.84
C MET A 188 9.87 -0.04 -11.67
N LEU A 189 9.11 -1.13 -11.55
CA LEU A 189 9.64 -2.48 -11.47
C LEU A 189 10.41 -2.87 -12.74
N SER A 190 9.93 -2.51 -13.95
CA SER A 190 10.65 -2.78 -15.20
C SER A 190 11.97 -2.02 -15.27
N LYS A 191 12.03 -0.81 -14.74
CA LYS A 191 13.28 -0.03 -14.67
C LYS A 191 14.26 -0.56 -13.62
N ILE A 192 13.75 -1.06 -12.48
CA ILE A 192 14.54 -1.79 -11.49
C ILE A 192 15.14 -3.06 -12.11
N ALA A 193 14.32 -3.88 -12.77
CA ALA A 193 14.75 -5.12 -13.39
C ALA A 193 15.85 -4.90 -14.45
N ASN A 194 15.73 -3.83 -15.23
CA ASN A 194 16.71 -3.47 -16.25
C ASN A 194 17.94 -2.72 -15.71
N GLY A 195 18.03 -2.46 -14.40
CA GLY A 195 19.15 -1.71 -13.80
C GLY A 195 19.24 -0.23 -14.25
N LYS A 196 18.16 0.34 -14.80
CA LYS A 196 18.14 1.69 -15.37
C LYS A 196 17.86 2.80 -14.34
N GLU A 197 17.53 2.44 -13.09
CA GLU A 197 17.25 3.41 -12.02
C GLU A 197 18.44 3.65 -11.10
N ASN A 198 18.71 4.93 -10.82
CA ASN A 198 19.77 5.33 -9.90
C ASN A 198 19.31 5.52 -8.46
N TYR A 199 18.00 5.57 -8.23
CA TYR A 199 17.45 5.94 -6.93
C TYR A 199 17.60 4.83 -5.87
N PHE A 200 17.54 3.57 -6.29
CA PHE A 200 17.56 2.43 -5.39
C PHE A 200 18.98 1.93 -5.14
N LYS A 201 19.26 1.54 -3.89
CA LYS A 201 20.53 0.94 -3.48
C LYS A 201 20.54 -0.55 -3.85
N ILE A 202 20.73 -0.83 -5.13
CA ILE A 202 20.77 -2.18 -5.70
C ILE A 202 22.16 -2.40 -6.29
N ASP A 203 22.68 -3.63 -6.15
CA ASP A 203 23.94 -4.01 -6.76
C ASP A 203 23.77 -4.19 -8.28
N ARG A 204 24.37 -3.28 -9.04
CA ARG A 204 24.21 -3.23 -10.50
C ARG A 204 25.13 -4.17 -11.25
N GLN A 205 26.12 -4.75 -10.57
CA GLN A 205 27.02 -5.72 -11.18
C GLN A 205 26.34 -7.09 -11.32
N LYS A 206 25.26 -7.32 -10.56
CA LYS A 206 24.51 -8.57 -10.55
C LYS A 206 23.44 -8.58 -11.63
N ASN A 207 23.35 -9.71 -12.32
CA ASN A 207 22.23 -10.01 -13.21
C ASN A 207 21.12 -10.67 -12.41
N TYR A 208 19.98 -9.99 -12.32
CA TYR A 208 18.81 -10.50 -11.62
C TYR A 208 17.93 -11.35 -12.54
N VAL A 209 17.51 -12.52 -12.05
CA VAL A 209 16.73 -13.51 -12.80
C VAL A 209 15.27 -13.53 -12.35
N LYS A 210 15.01 -13.23 -11.08
CA LYS A 210 13.65 -13.20 -10.53
C LYS A 210 13.45 -12.00 -9.63
N MET A 211 12.22 -11.55 -9.58
CA MET A 211 11.75 -10.54 -8.65
C MET A 211 10.62 -11.12 -7.81
N ARG A 212 10.68 -10.95 -6.50
CA ARG A 212 9.62 -11.32 -5.58
C ARG A 212 8.95 -10.06 -5.08
N ILE A 213 7.63 -10.08 -5.09
CA ILE A 213 6.79 -9.03 -4.53
C ILE A 213 6.01 -9.69 -3.40
N SER A 214 6.12 -9.13 -2.20
CA SER A 214 5.44 -9.64 -1.02
C SER A 214 4.71 -8.53 -0.29
N LEU A 215 3.51 -8.80 0.19
CA LEU A 215 2.79 -7.90 1.09
C LEU A 215 3.06 -8.27 2.55
N LYS A 216 3.42 -7.29 3.35
CA LYS A 216 3.68 -7.41 4.79
C LYS A 216 2.90 -6.36 5.56
N HIS A 217 2.53 -6.62 6.79
CA HIS A 217 1.89 -5.64 7.66
C HIS A 217 2.88 -5.18 8.73
N TYR A 218 3.14 -3.88 8.73
CA TYR A 218 3.99 -3.22 9.72
C TYR A 218 3.12 -2.62 10.81
N SER A 219 3.47 -2.86 12.05
CA SER A 219 2.94 -2.16 13.22
C SER A 219 4.08 -1.75 14.13
N PHE A 220 3.90 -0.70 14.91
CA PHE A 220 4.89 -0.33 15.93
C PHE A 220 5.02 -1.43 16.97
N ASP A 221 6.26 -1.76 17.34
CA ASP A 221 6.50 -2.57 18.54
C ASP A 221 6.33 -1.67 19.77
N HIS A 222 5.41 -2.05 20.64
CA HIS A 222 5.12 -1.36 21.89
C HIS A 222 5.58 -2.16 23.11
N SER A 223 6.29 -3.27 22.90
CA SER A 223 6.78 -4.11 23.99
C SER A 223 7.96 -3.43 24.70
N PHE A 224 7.77 -3.08 25.97
CA PHE A 224 8.82 -2.52 26.83
C PHE A 224 9.99 -3.50 27.08
N SER A 225 9.87 -4.76 26.66
CA SER A 225 10.89 -5.79 26.79
C SER A 225 11.86 -5.88 25.62
N ASN A 226 11.51 -5.35 24.44
CA ASN A 226 12.29 -5.50 23.22
C ASN A 226 12.81 -4.13 22.76
N ASN A 227 13.99 -3.73 23.23
CA ASN A 227 14.50 -2.37 23.04
C ASN A 227 15.10 -2.09 21.65
N ASP A 228 15.31 -3.13 20.83
CA ASP A 228 16.07 -3.00 19.58
C ASP A 228 15.20 -2.88 18.32
N ASN A 229 13.94 -3.32 18.39
CA ASN A 229 13.03 -3.30 17.24
C ASN A 229 11.99 -2.18 17.35
N TRP A 230 11.85 -1.41 16.27
CA TRP A 230 10.83 -0.38 16.11
C TRP A 230 9.55 -0.92 15.46
N TRP A 231 9.69 -1.94 14.60
CA TRP A 231 8.58 -2.50 13.83
C TRP A 231 8.38 -3.97 14.15
N LYS A 232 7.11 -4.35 14.33
CA LYS A 232 6.65 -5.73 14.22
C LYS A 232 6.13 -5.95 12.80
N ILE A 233 6.69 -6.94 12.12
CA ILE A 233 6.37 -7.26 10.72
C ILE A 233 5.65 -8.61 10.67
N ASN A 234 4.40 -8.60 10.23
CA ASN A 234 3.63 -9.82 10.01
C ASN A 234 3.50 -10.07 8.51
N LEU A 235 3.80 -11.29 8.06
CA LEU A 235 3.52 -11.69 6.68
C LEU A 235 2.03 -12.03 6.57
N LYS A 236 1.34 -11.53 5.53
CA LYS A 236 -0.01 -12.00 5.21
C LYS A 236 0.12 -13.25 4.34
N ASP A 237 -0.57 -14.33 4.71
CA ASP A 237 -0.52 -15.59 3.97
C ASP A 237 -0.92 -15.40 2.50
N ASN A 238 -0.26 -16.15 1.60
CA ASN A 238 -0.50 -16.16 0.14
C ASN A 238 -0.37 -14.81 -0.59
N SER A 239 0.27 -13.82 0.05
CA SER A 239 0.41 -12.47 -0.51
C SER A 239 1.77 -12.19 -1.18
N SER A 240 2.53 -13.25 -1.44
CA SER A 240 3.79 -13.18 -2.18
C SER A 240 3.71 -13.90 -3.51
N PHE A 241 4.38 -13.35 -4.52
CA PHE A 241 4.49 -13.97 -5.84
C PHE A 241 5.80 -13.61 -6.52
N LEU A 242 6.13 -14.40 -7.54
CA LEU A 242 7.38 -14.32 -8.28
C LEU A 242 7.12 -13.87 -9.71
N ILE A 243 7.92 -12.91 -10.15
CA ILE A 243 8.06 -12.48 -11.53
C ILE A 243 9.40 -13.01 -12.04
N LYS A 244 9.39 -13.65 -13.21
CA LYS A 244 10.61 -14.01 -13.93
C LYS A 244 11.02 -12.79 -14.76
N LEU A 245 12.26 -12.35 -14.58
CA LEU A 245 12.85 -11.24 -15.31
C LEU A 245 13.43 -11.71 -16.64
#